data_AF-A0A819PV54-F1
#
_entry.id   AF-A0A819PV54-F1
#
_cell.length_a   1.000
_cell.length_b   1.000
_cell.length_c   1.000
_cell.angle_alpha   90.00
_cell.angle_beta   90.00
_cell.angle_gamma   90.00
#
_symmetry.space_group_name_H-M   'P 1'
#
loop_
_entity.id
_entity.type
_entity.pdbx_description
1 polymer ?
#
loop_
_entity_poly.entity_id
_entity_poly.type
_entity_poly.pdbx_seq_one_letter_code
_entity_poly.pdbx_strand_id
1 'polypeptide(L)'
;MMEKDSRYQWLESRLIATLEPKRDALIQLIQNDDNRLSIEQFLENEDITHLYVLSQSSSSSSNLLALNSIPIDFNSYQRVVL
;
A
#
# COMPACT_ATOMS: atom_id res chain seq x y z
N MET A 1 21.10 -0.04 5.87
CA MET A 1 19.95 0.87 5.73
C MET A 1 19.72 1.00 4.24
N MET A 2 18.69 0.35 3.69
CA MET A 2 18.39 0.47 2.26
C MET A 2 18.25 1.97 1.95
N GLU A 3 19.11 2.48 1.09
CA GLU A 3 18.93 3.81 0.49
C GLU A 3 17.50 3.84 -0.04
N LYS A 4 16.66 4.71 0.54
CA LYS A 4 15.24 4.83 0.21
C LYS A 4 15.14 5.23 -1.26
N ASP A 5 15.01 4.24 -2.14
CA ASP A 5 14.71 4.38 -3.55
C ASP A 5 13.55 5.39 -3.71
N SER A 6 13.75 6.38 -4.59
CA SER A 6 12.85 7.52 -4.74
C SER A 6 11.41 7.11 -5.05
N ARG A 7 11.22 5.92 -5.64
CA ARG A 7 9.91 5.34 -5.93
C ARG A 7 9.13 5.01 -4.65
N TYR A 8 9.80 4.49 -3.62
CA TYR A 8 9.17 4.20 -2.33
C TYR A 8 8.80 5.47 -1.57
N GLN A 9 9.63 6.52 -1.67
CA GLN A 9 9.32 7.81 -1.07
C GLN A 9 8.10 8.46 -1.74
N TRP A 10 8.02 8.38 -3.07
CA TRP A 10 6.85 8.83 -3.82
C TRP A 10 5.59 8.06 -3.39
N LEU A 11 5.67 6.73 -3.30
CA LEU A 11 4.56 5.89 -2.87
C LEU A 11 4.09 6.23 -1.44
N GLU A 12 5.02 6.34 -0.49
CA GLU A 12 4.77 6.74 0.90
C GLU A 12 4.05 8.10 0.96
N SER A 13 4.55 9.10 0.23
CA SER A 13 3.94 10.42 0.14
C SER A 13 2.53 10.38 -0.44
N ARG A 14 2.32 9.55 -1.47
CA ARG A 14 1.02 9.41 -2.12
C ARG A 14 0.00 8.76 -1.21
N LEU A 15 0.37 7.69 -0.51
CA LEU A 15 -0.47 7.02 0.47
C LEU A 15 -0.83 7.93 1.64
N ILE A 16 0.12 8.73 2.12
CA ILE A 16 -0.13 9.75 3.17
C ILE A 16 -1.17 10.76 2.69
N ALA A 17 -1.03 11.29 1.48
CA ALA A 17 -1.94 12.29 0.94
C ALA A 17 -3.36 11.77 0.67
N THR A 18 -3.52 10.46 0.40
CA THR A 18 -4.81 9.89 -0.02
C THR A 18 -5.55 9.12 1.07
N LEU A 19 -4.84 8.44 1.96
CA LEU A 19 -5.42 7.58 3.00
C LEU A 19 -5.22 8.15 4.41
N GLU A 20 -4.35 9.15 4.57
CA GLU A 20 -3.92 9.68 5.87
C GLU A 20 -3.68 8.58 6.93
N PRO A 21 -2.96 7.49 6.58
CA PRO A 21 -2.82 6.35 7.47
C PRO A 21 -1.94 6.72 8.66
N LYS A 22 -2.17 6.05 9.79
CA LYS A 22 -1.27 6.14 10.94
C LYS A 22 0.13 5.66 10.56
N ARG A 23 1.16 6.24 11.18
CA ARG A 23 2.57 5.87 10.93
C ARG A 23 2.83 4.37 11.10
N ASP A 24 2.28 3.75 12.14
CA ASP A 24 2.38 2.30 12.36
C ASP A 24 1.79 1.48 11.21
N ALA A 25 0.70 1.93 10.60
CA ALA A 25 0.06 1.24 9.49
C ALA A 25 0.95 1.25 8.23
N LEU A 26 1.66 2.36 7.97
CA LEU A 26 2.66 2.45 6.90
C LEU A 26 3.87 1.55 7.17
N ILE A 27 4.34 1.51 8.42
CA ILE A 27 5.45 0.64 8.80
C ILE A 27 5.05 -0.83 8.59
N GLN A 28 3.86 -1.22 9.02
CA GLN A 28 3.33 -2.58 8.81
C GLN A 28 3.13 -2.91 7.32
N LEU A 29 2.69 -1.95 6.51
CA LEU A 29 2.58 -2.11 5.05
C LEU A 29 3.93 -2.48 4.41
N ILE A 30 5.01 -1.81 4.83
CA ILE A 30 6.35 -2.02 4.26
C ILE A 30 7.05 -3.26 4.87
N GLN A 31 6.76 -3.58 6.13
CA GLN A 31 7.37 -4.72 6.83
C GLN A 31 6.71 -6.05 6.51
N ASN A 32 5.45 -6.05 6.04
CA ASN A 32 4.77 -7.26 5.62
C ASN A 32 5.32 -7.72 4.26
N ASP A 33 5.83 -8.95 4.20
CA ASP A 33 6.48 -9.48 3.00
C ASP A 33 5.55 -9.57 1.78
N ASP A 34 4.28 -9.93 1.95
CA ASP A 34 3.30 -9.99 0.85
C ASP A 34 2.99 -8.61 0.26
N ASN A 35 2.81 -7.61 1.14
CA ASN A 35 2.60 -6.24 0.74
C ASN A 35 3.83 -5.67 0.04
N ARG A 36 5.02 -5.93 0.60
CA ARG A 36 6.29 -5.49 0.03
C ARG A 36 6.52 -6.11 -1.34
N LEU A 37 6.26 -7.40 -1.51
CA LEU A 37 6.33 -8.07 -2.81
C LEU A 37 5.38 -7.42 -3.83
N SER A 38 4.16 -7.09 -3.41
CA SER A 38 3.19 -6.43 -4.28
C SER A 38 3.68 -5.03 -4.71
N ILE A 39 4.23 -4.27 -3.77
CA ILE A 39 4.82 -2.95 -4.02
C ILE A 39 6.04 -3.06 -4.97
N GLU A 40 6.97 -3.98 -4.70
CA GLU A 40 8.14 -4.23 -5.54
C GLU A 40 7.70 -4.58 -6.96
N GLN A 41 6.74 -5.48 -7.10
CA GLN A 41 6.16 -5.83 -8.39
C GLN A 41 5.53 -4.63 -9.11
N PHE A 42 4.76 -3.79 -8.43
CA PHE A 42 4.22 -2.58 -9.05
C PHE A 42 5.30 -1.58 -9.47
N LEU A 43 6.38 -1.44 -8.69
CA LEU A 43 7.44 -0.49 -8.97
C LEU A 43 8.45 -0.96 -10.03
N GLU A 44 8.59 -2.27 -10.20
CA GLU A 44 9.60 -2.88 -11.07
C GLU A 44 9.04 -3.56 -12.31
N ASN A 45 7.76 -3.95 -12.31
CA ASN A 45 7.13 -4.63 -13.43
C ASN A 45 6.24 -3.68 -14.23
N GLU A 46 6.63 -3.41 -15.48
CA GLU A 46 5.89 -2.52 -16.40
C GLU A 46 4.50 -3.06 -16.78
N ASP A 47 4.25 -4.38 -16.66
CA ASP A 47 2.93 -4.97 -16.89
C ASP A 47 1.92 -4.61 -15.79
N ILE A 48 2.41 -4.23 -14.59
CA ILE A 48 1.58 -3.92 -13.44
C ILE A 48 1.35 -2.41 -13.39
N THR A 49 0.18 -2.02 -13.86
CA THR A 49 -0.20 -0.61 -14.03
C THR A 49 -0.93 0.00 -12.84
N HIS A 50 -1.33 -0.81 -11.87
CA HIS A 50 -2.16 -0.38 -10.75
C HIS A 50 -1.75 -1.07 -9.46
N LEU A 51 -1.61 -0.29 -8.39
CA LEU A 51 -1.52 -0.80 -7.03
C LEU A 51 -2.81 -0.43 -6.27
N TYR A 52 -3.50 -1.45 -5.76
CA TYR A 52 -4.65 -1.27 -4.89
C TYR A 52 -4.18 -1.29 -3.44
N VAL A 53 -4.32 -0.16 -2.75
CA VAL A 53 -4.11 -0.11 -1.31
C VAL A 53 -5.44 0.02 -0.60
N LEU A 54 -5.72 -0.98 0.23
CA LEU A 54 -6.93 -1.07 1.02
C LEU A 54 -6.63 -0.63 2.45
N SER A 55 -7.37 0.36 2.95
CA SER A 55 -7.38 0.69 4.37
C SER A 55 -8.57 0.03 5.03
N GLN A 56 -8.27 -0.87 5.97
CA GLN A 56 -9.28 -1.52 6.79
C GLN A 56 -9.44 -0.71 8.08
N SER A 57 -10.57 -0.02 8.21
CA SER A 57 -10.92 0.72 9.42
C SER A 57 -11.44 -0.25 10.47
N SER A 58 -10.55 -1.03 11.08
CA SER A 58 -10.87 -1.76 12.30
C SER A 58 -10.68 -0.83 13.49
N SER A 59 -11.62 -0.85 14.43
CA SER A 59 -11.72 0.04 15.61
C SER A 59 -10.50 0.06 16.53
N SER A 60 -9.46 -0.75 16.25
CA SER A 60 -8.25 -0.87 17.08
C SER A 60 -6.94 -0.77 16.29
N SER A 61 -6.95 -1.02 14.97
CA SER A 61 -5.72 -1.03 14.15
C SER A 61 -6.07 -0.68 12.70
N SER A 62 -5.46 0.38 12.18
CA SER A 62 -5.51 0.68 10.75
C SER A 62 -4.58 -0.30 10.04
N ASN A 63 -5.13 -1.33 9.41
CA ASN A 63 -4.34 -2.26 8.60
C ASN A 63 -4.38 -1.82 7.14
N LEU A 64 -3.20 -1.73 6.51
CA LEU A 64 -3.07 -1.46 5.09
C LEU A 64 -2.68 -2.77 4.37
N LEU A 65 -3.33 -3.01 3.24
CA LEU A 65 -3.05 -4.15 2.36
C LEU A 65 -2.75 -3.63 0.96
N ALA A 66 -1.68 -4.13 0.35
CA ALA A 66 -1.26 -3.80 -1.01
C ALA A 66 -1.54 -4.99 -1.94
N LEU A 67 -2.20 -4.75 -3.06
CA LEU A 67 -2.60 -5.78 -4.01
C LEU A 67 -2.37 -5.31 -5.45
N ASN A 68 -1.80 -6.18 -6.29
CA ASN A 68 -1.60 -5.94 -7.73
C ASN A 68 -2.78 -6.43 -8.59
N SER A 69 -3.85 -6.89 -7.95
CA SER A 69 -5.06 -7.40 -8.58
C SER A 69 -6.28 -6.79 -7.92
N ILE A 70 -7.34 -6.62 -8.71
CA ILE A 70 -8.62 -6.06 -8.26
C ILE A 70 -9.17 -6.96 -7.14
N PRO A 71 -9.30 -6.47 -5.89
CA PRO A 71 -9.87 -7.26 -4.81
C PRO A 71 -11.35 -7.53 -5.08
N ILE A 72 -11.83 -8.73 -4.77
CA ILE A 72 -13.21 -9.16 -5.11
C ILE A 72 -14.25 -8.55 -4.14
N ASP A 73 -13.83 -8.12 -2.94
CA ASP A 73 -14.71 -7.59 -1.89
C ASP A 73 -14.34 -6.14 -1.51
N PHE A 74 -15.24 -5.20 -1.83
CA PHE A 74 -14.99 -3.75 -1.67
C PHE A 74 -15.80 -3.09 -0.56
N ASN A 75 -16.81 -3.77 0.00
CA ASN A 75 -17.78 -3.11 0.87
C ASN A 75 -17.21 -2.65 2.23
N SER A 76 -16.01 -3.11 2.59
CA SER A 76 -15.41 -2.86 3.91
C SER A 76 -14.12 -2.02 3.87
N TYR A 77 -13.70 -1.53 2.70
CA TYR A 77 -12.37 -0.92 2.54
C TYR A 77 -12.40 0.41 1.79
N GLN A 78 -11.61 1.38 2.26
CA GLN A 78 -11.31 2.58 1.49
C GLN A 78 -10.23 2.25 0.45
N ARG A 79 -10.55 2.49 -0.83
CA ARG A 79 -9.68 2.22 -1.98
C ARG A 79 -8.83 3.44 -2.33
N VAL A 80 -7.53 3.21 -2.52
CA VAL A 80 -6.70 4.09 -3.33
C VAL A 80 -6.06 3.27 -4.44
N VAL A 81 -6.21 3.76 -5.67
CA VAL A 81 -5.59 3.21 -6.86
C VAL A 81 -4.45 4.15 -7.23
N LEU A 82 -3.24 3.60 -7.27
CA LEU A 82 -2.01 4.32 -7.63
C LEU A 82 -1.48 3.82 -8.95
#